data_AF-A0AAV7KCY0-F1
#
_entry.id   AF-A0AAV7KCY0-F1
#
_cell.length_a   1.000
_cell.length_b   1.000
_cell.length_c   1.000
_cell.angle_alpha   90.00
_cell.angle_beta   90.00
_cell.angle_gamma   90.00
#
_symmetry.space_group_name_H-M   'P 1'
#
loop_
_entity.id
_entity.type
_entity.pdbx_description
1 polymer ?
#
loop_
_entity_poly.entity_id
_entity_poly.type
_entity_poly.pdbx_seq_one_letter_code
_entity_poly.pdbx_strand_id
1 'polypeptide(L)'
;MRKIVRGRILRNPSRSVRKMAAELKVSRSSLQRTFKRHLGLSSFKKRKVHYFSNVMKEKKLKRSKGLIDRFAIQGLDHVLFPDEKLFTIEEA
;
A
#
# COMPACT_ATOMS: atom_id res chain seq x y z
N MET A 1 -0.88 1.40 27.89
CA MET A 1 -0.09 0.82 26.77
C MET A 1 -0.76 0.92 25.39
N ARG A 2 -2.01 0.47 25.20
CA ARG A 2 -2.73 0.51 23.90
C ARG A 2 -2.69 1.87 23.20
N LYS A 3 -3.04 2.96 23.91
CA LYS A 3 -3.06 4.33 23.35
C LYS A 3 -1.68 4.77 22.84
N ILE A 4 -0.61 4.49 23.60
CA ILE A 4 0.77 4.84 23.23
C ILE A 4 1.19 4.09 21.97
N VAL A 5 0.95 2.77 21.92
CA VAL A 5 1.28 1.93 20.76
C VAL A 5 0.53 2.40 19.53
N ARG A 6 -0.78 2.67 19.64
CA ARG A 6 -1.60 3.20 18.55
C ARG A 6 -1.05 4.55 18.05
N GLY A 7 -0.71 5.47 18.95
CA GLY A 7 -0.11 6.76 18.58
C GLY A 7 1.22 6.62 17.82
N ARG A 8 2.08 5.67 18.23
CA ARG A 8 3.35 5.41 17.54
C ARG A 8 3.16 4.83 16.13
N ILE A 9 2.17 3.94 15.96
CA ILE A 9 1.85 3.35 14.65
C ILE A 9 1.25 4.40 13.71
N LEU A 10 0.37 5.28 14.20
CA LEU A 10 -0.21 6.36 13.40
C LEU A 10 0.85 7.31 12.85
N ARG A 11 1.88 7.62 13.65
CA ARG A 11 3.01 8.46 13.21
C ARG A 11 3.88 7.76 12.17
N ASN A 12 4.21 6.49 12.39
CA ASN A 12 5.00 5.70 11.45
C ASN A 12 4.56 4.23 11.50
N PRO A 13 3.74 3.77 10.53
CA PRO A 13 3.26 2.39 10.50
C PRO A 13 4.37 1.39 10.15
N SER A 14 5.51 1.87 9.65
CA SER A 14 6.63 1.06 9.17
C SER A 14 7.66 0.80 10.27
N ARG A 15 7.23 0.28 11.41
CA ARG A 15 8.11 0.06 12.57
C ARG A 15 8.24 -1.40 12.96
N SER A 16 9.43 -1.75 13.45
CA SER A 16 9.68 -3.06 14.04
C SER A 16 9.07 -3.14 15.44
N VAL A 17 8.26 -4.17 15.68
CA VAL A 17 7.71 -4.49 17.01
C VAL A 17 8.84 -4.70 18.02
N ARG A 18 9.95 -5.33 17.62
CA ARG A 18 11.12 -5.56 18.50
C ARG A 18 11.75 -4.24 18.96
N LYS A 19 12.00 -3.30 18.04
CA LYS A 19 12.57 -1.99 18.38
C LYS A 19 11.62 -1.21 19.30
N MET A 20 10.32 -1.23 18.99
CA MET A 20 9.31 -0.57 19.82
C MET A 20 9.24 -1.18 21.24
N ALA A 21 9.41 -2.49 21.37
CA ALA A 21 9.43 -3.18 22.66
C ALA A 21 10.63 -2.73 23.51
N ALA A 22 11.83 -2.65 22.91
CA ALA A 22 13.03 -2.15 23.57
C ALA A 22 12.88 -0.69 24.03
N GLU A 23 12.37 0.20 23.16
CA GLU A 23 12.12 1.60 23.50
C GLU A 23 11.11 1.79 24.63
N LEU A 24 10.11 0.91 24.71
CA LEU A 24 9.08 0.94 25.77
C LEU A 24 9.51 0.17 27.02
N LYS A 25 10.68 -0.48 27.02
CA LYS A 25 11.15 -1.38 28.09
C LYS A 25 10.13 -2.47 28.45
N VAL A 26 9.46 -3.03 27.43
CA VAL A 26 8.47 -4.12 27.61
C VAL A 26 8.90 -5.34 26.82
N SER A 27 8.52 -6.53 27.28
CA SER A 27 8.76 -7.76 26.53
C SER A 27 8.12 -7.72 25.14
N ARG A 28 8.82 -8.28 24.16
CA ARG A 28 8.32 -8.42 22.78
C ARG A 28 6.97 -9.13 22.74
N SER A 29 6.80 -10.18 23.52
CA SER A 29 5.58 -11.01 23.54
C SER A 29 4.35 -10.24 24.04
N SER A 30 4.52 -9.36 25.03
CA SER A 30 3.46 -8.48 25.53
C SER A 30 3.07 -7.43 24.47
N LEU A 31 4.06 -6.82 23.83
CA LEU A 31 3.79 -5.87 22.75
C LEU A 31 3.09 -6.57 21.57
N GLN A 32 3.50 -7.78 21.21
CA GLN A 32 2.89 -8.55 20.14
C GLN A 32 1.45 -8.97 20.45
N ARG A 33 1.13 -9.32 21.70
CA ARG A 33 -0.25 -9.51 22.18
C ARG A 33 -1.07 -8.24 22.01
N THR A 34 -0.49 -7.08 22.31
CA THR A 34 -1.16 -5.78 22.12
C THR A 34 -1.46 -5.53 20.65
N PHE A 35 -0.53 -5.80 19.73
CA PHE A 35 -0.79 -5.64 18.30
C PHE A 35 -1.93 -6.57 17.82
N LYS A 36 -1.81 -7.87 18.09
CA LYS A 36 -2.76 -8.87 17.57
C LYS A 36 -4.13 -8.83 18.26
N ARG A 37 -4.16 -8.95 19.60
CA ARG A 37 -5.42 -9.11 20.36
C ARG A 37 -6.12 -7.81 20.67
N HIS A 38 -5.37 -6.71 20.78
CA HIS A 38 -5.93 -5.44 21.26
C HIS A 38 -6.12 -4.40 20.16
N LEU A 39 -5.29 -4.45 19.11
CA LEU A 39 -5.38 -3.53 17.98
C LEU A 39 -5.81 -4.22 16.68
N GLY A 40 -5.84 -5.56 16.63
CA GLY A 40 -6.20 -6.30 15.42
C GLY A 40 -5.22 -6.13 14.27
N LEU A 41 -3.95 -5.79 14.57
CA LEU A 41 -2.96 -5.45 13.55
C LEU A 41 -2.06 -6.63 13.19
N SER A 42 -1.79 -6.75 11.90
CA SER A 42 -0.86 -7.70 11.30
C SER A 42 0.18 -6.96 10.47
N SER A 43 1.41 -7.47 10.46
CA SER A 43 2.50 -6.92 9.67
C SER A 43 2.41 -7.43 8.23
N PHE A 44 2.14 -6.54 7.28
CA PHE A 44 2.16 -6.87 5.85
C PHE A 44 3.52 -6.55 5.22
N LYS A 45 3.90 -7.32 4.20
CA LYS A 45 5.08 -7.04 3.38
C LYS A 45 4.82 -5.79 2.54
N LYS A 46 5.75 -4.82 2.60
CA LYS A 46 5.69 -3.65 1.72
C LYS A 46 5.97 -4.07 0.27
N ARG A 47 5.11 -3.65 -0.66
CA ARG A 47 5.35 -3.81 -2.10
C ARG A 47 6.11 -2.59 -2.61
N LYS A 48 7.15 -2.81 -3.41
CA LYS A 48 7.79 -1.74 -4.18
C LYS A 48 6.88 -1.43 -5.36
N VAL A 49 6.55 -0.16 -5.53
CA VAL A 49 5.74 0.34 -6.64
C VAL A 49 6.43 1.57 -7.21
N HIS A 50 6.07 1.94 -8.43
CA HIS A 50 6.58 3.16 -9.05
C HIS A 50 6.23 4.39 -8.19
N TYR A 51 7.22 5.27 -7.99
CA TYR A 51 7.04 6.49 -7.22
C TYR A 51 6.36 7.56 -8.08
N PHE A 52 5.18 8.02 -7.68
CA PHE A 52 4.49 9.12 -8.37
C PHE A 52 4.87 10.47 -7.75
N SER A 53 5.41 11.38 -8.56
CA SER A 53 5.51 12.80 -8.19
C SER A 53 4.13 13.45 -8.08
N ASN A 54 4.04 14.63 -7.45
CA ASN A 54 2.77 15.33 -7.31
C ASN A 54 2.13 15.66 -8.67
N VAL A 55 2.95 16.09 -9.63
CA VAL A 55 2.50 16.36 -11.01
C VAL A 55 1.95 15.10 -11.68
N MET A 56 2.59 13.94 -11.48
CA MET A 56 2.09 12.68 -12.04
C MET A 56 0.77 12.25 -11.39
N LYS A 57 0.61 12.46 -10.09
CA LYS A 57 -0.66 12.16 -9.38
C LYS A 57 -1.80 13.00 -9.94
N GLU A 58 -1.57 14.28 -10.17
CA GLU A 58 -2.57 15.19 -10.74
C GLU A 58 -2.94 14.78 -12.17
N LYS A 59 -1.95 14.53 -13.03
CA LYS A 59 -2.17 14.03 -14.39
C LYS A 59 -2.98 12.72 -14.39
N LYS A 60 -2.62 11.79 -13.50
CA LYS A 60 -3.34 10.51 -13.34
C LYS A 60 -4.79 10.74 -12.92
N LEU A 61 -5.02 11.59 -11.91
CA LEU A 61 -6.37 11.90 -11.42
C LEU A 61 -7.24 12.52 -12.51
N LYS A 62 -6.72 13.52 -13.23
CA LYS A 62 -7.43 14.18 -14.33
C LYS A 62 -7.79 13.18 -15.44
N ARG A 63 -6.85 12.34 -15.86
CA ARG A 63 -7.08 11.30 -16.88
C ARG A 63 -8.12 10.28 -16.40
N SER A 64 -7.99 9.77 -15.18
CA SER A 64 -8.93 8.79 -14.63
C SER A 64 -10.36 9.32 -14.56
N LYS A 65 -10.56 10.56 -14.08
CA LYS A 65 -11.89 11.19 -14.07
C LYS A 65 -12.47 11.31 -15.47
N GLY A 66 -11.70 11.83 -16.42
CA GLY A 66 -12.17 11.96 -17.81
C GLY A 66 -12.50 10.63 -18.49
N LEU A 67 -11.78 9.54 -18.15
CA LEU A 67 -12.12 8.20 -18.64
C LEU A 67 -13.41 7.67 -18.02
N ILE A 68 -13.63 7.87 -16.72
CA ILE A 68 -14.88 7.49 -16.05
C ILE A 68 -16.06 8.22 -16.70
N ASP A 69 -15.96 9.54 -16.88
CA ASP A 69 -17.05 10.34 -17.46
C ASP A 69 -17.34 9.93 -18.92
N ARG A 70 -16.30 9.65 -19.71
CA ARG A 70 -16.44 9.20 -21.10
C ARG A 70 -17.13 7.85 -21.21
N PHE A 71 -16.68 6.87 -20.42
CA PHE A 71 -17.18 5.50 -20.50
C PHE A 71 -18.48 5.27 -19.72
N ALA A 72 -18.88 6.20 -18.84
CA ALA A 72 -20.20 6.19 -18.23
C ALA A 72 -21.32 6.28 -19.28
N ILE A 73 -21.06 6.95 -20.41
CA ILE A 73 -22.03 7.15 -21.50
C ILE A 73 -21.85 6.08 -22.60
N GLN A 74 -20.62 5.86 -23.04
CA GLN A 74 -20.33 5.03 -24.22
C GLN A 74 -20.16 3.52 -23.93
N GLY A 75 -20.03 3.13 -22.66
CA GLY A 75 -19.66 1.75 -22.30
C GLY A 75 -18.22 1.40 -22.69
N LEU A 76 -17.80 0.16 -22.43
CA LEU A 76 -16.45 -0.33 -22.76
C LEU A 76 -16.42 -1.26 -23.98
N ASP A 77 -17.57 -1.62 -24.54
CA ASP A 77 -17.71 -2.70 -25.53
C ASP A 77 -17.00 -2.40 -26.87
N HIS A 78 -16.72 -1.12 -27.13
CA HIS A 78 -16.01 -0.66 -28.33
C HIS A 78 -14.55 -0.24 -28.05
N VAL A 79 -14.02 -0.50 -26.85
CA VAL A 79 -12.66 -0.09 -26.45
C VAL A 79 -11.72 -1.27 -26.46
N LEU A 80 -10.80 -1.29 -27.43
CA LEU A 80 -9.68 -2.22 -27.43
C LEU A 80 -8.51 -1.65 -26.61
N PHE A 81 -7.95 -2.44 -25.70
CA PHE A 81 -6.75 -2.09 -24.92
C PHE A 81 -5.55 -2.95 -25.38
N PRO A 82 -4.95 -2.67 -26.55
CA PRO A 82 -3.77 -3.38 -26.98
C PRO A 82 -2.57 -2.97 -26.12
N ASP A 83 -1.74 -3.95 -25.76
CA ASP A 83 -0.47 -3.72 -25.08
C ASP A 83 0.61 -4.58 -25.74
N GLU A 84 1.77 -4.00 -25.99
CA GLU A 84 2.88 -4.71 -26.58
C GLU A 84 3.63 -5.46 -25.48
N LYS A 85 3.71 -6.78 -25.62
CA LYS A 85 4.46 -7.62 -24.70
C LYS A 85 5.74 -8.10 -25.38
N LEU A 86 6.86 -7.89 -24.70
CA LEU A 86 8.14 -8.46 -25.13
C LEU A 86 8.14 -9.96 -24.84
N PHE A 87 8.33 -10.76 -25.88
CA PHE A 87 8.57 -12.20 -25.79
C PHE A 87 10.03 -12.46 -26.13
N THR A 88 10.76 -13.08 -25.21
CA THR A 88 12.13 -13.54 -25.45
C THR A 88 12.08 -14.96 -26.00
N ILE A 89 12.78 -15.21 -27.10
CA ILE A 89 12.96 -16.55 -27.67
C ILE A 89 14.18 -17.17 -26.97
N GLU A 90 14.03 -18.39 -26.46
CA GLU A 90 15.16 -19.19 -25.99
C GLU A 90 15.79 -19.89 -27.20
N GLU A 91 17.07 -19.64 -27.47
CA GLU A 91 17.85 -20.42 -28.46
C GLU A 91 18.25 -21.76 -27.83
N ALA A 92 18.05 -22.85 -28.56
CA ALA A 92 18.32 -24.23 -28.14
C ALA A 92 19.79 -24.64 -28.33
#